data_AF-A0A3D2M6R8-F1
#
_entry.id   AF-A0A3D2M6R8-F1
#
_cell.length_a   1.000
_cell.length_b   1.000
_cell.length_c   1.000
_cell.angle_alpha   90.00
_cell.angle_beta   90.00
_cell.angle_gamma   90.00
#
_symmetry.space_group_name_H-M   'P 1'
#
loop_
_entity.id
_entity.type
_entity.pdbx_description
1 polymer ?
#
loop_
_entity_poly.entity_id
_entity_poly.type
_entity_poly.pdbx_seq_one_letter_code
_entity_poly.pdbx_strand_id
1 'polypeptide(L)'
;MPLISTLSVPADRGRTISKFLNRVAIAAMTLPLTFPAFAETVNQTLPPRVAQALKANKIESNALSVVMLPLNSSASPTFVNADVSVNPASTMKLVTTYAALELLGPNHQWKTEFHADGPIENGTLNGNLYLKGGGDPKLNMEKLWLLLRD
;
A
#
# COMPACT_ATOMS: atom_id res chain seq x y z
N MET A 1 56.05 -48.42 59.32
CA MET A 1 57.21 -48.70 58.45
C MET A 1 56.94 -50.04 57.78
N PRO A 2 57.01 -50.22 56.44
CA PRO A 2 57.35 -49.26 55.38
C PRO A 2 56.33 -48.10 55.16
N LEU A 3 56.11 -47.71 53.90
CA LEU A 3 55.71 -46.40 53.38
C LEU A 3 55.01 -46.55 52.01
N ILE A 4 54.53 -45.42 51.42
CA ILE A 4 54.14 -45.24 49.99
C ILE A 4 52.80 -45.91 49.59
N SER A 5 51.90 -45.35 48.77
CA SER A 5 51.90 -44.07 48.03
C SER A 5 50.53 -43.34 48.07
N THR A 6 50.43 -42.19 47.39
CA THR A 6 49.18 -41.44 47.10
C THR A 6 48.74 -41.60 45.63
N LEU A 7 47.43 -41.50 45.36
CA LEU A 7 46.80 -41.14 44.06
C LEU A 7 45.30 -40.87 44.32
N SER A 8 44.90 -39.62 44.54
CA SER A 8 44.37 -38.70 43.51
C SER A 8 42.98 -39.08 42.94
N VAL A 9 41.97 -38.27 43.28
CA VAL A 9 40.59 -38.37 42.77
C VAL A 9 40.38 -37.39 41.61
N PRO A 10 39.83 -37.85 40.47
CA PRO A 10 39.14 -36.98 39.51
C PRO A 10 37.63 -37.28 39.49
N ALA A 11 36.84 -36.44 40.14
CA ALA A 11 35.38 -36.53 40.15
C ALA A 11 34.76 -35.78 38.95
N ASP A 12 34.66 -36.41 37.77
CA ASP A 12 34.06 -35.76 36.58
C ASP A 12 33.10 -36.64 35.74
N ARG A 13 32.67 -37.81 36.26
CA ARG A 13 31.78 -38.72 35.50
C ARG A 13 30.34 -38.20 35.30
N GLY A 14 29.85 -37.34 36.20
CA GLY A 14 28.50 -36.76 36.10
C GLY A 14 28.40 -35.49 35.24
N ARG A 15 29.49 -34.75 35.07
CA ARG A 15 29.49 -33.40 34.46
C ARG A 15 29.39 -33.42 32.93
N THR A 16 29.76 -34.53 32.31
CA THR A 16 29.72 -34.71 30.84
C THR A 16 28.31 -35.03 30.35
N ILE A 17 27.58 -35.88 31.09
CA ILE A 17 26.22 -36.33 30.73
C ILE A 17 25.22 -35.18 30.79
N SER A 18 25.26 -34.35 31.84
CA SER A 18 24.38 -33.18 31.95
C SER A 18 24.65 -32.13 30.86
N LYS A 19 25.92 -31.92 30.47
CA LYS A 19 26.27 -31.06 29.32
C LYS A 19 25.71 -31.59 27.99
N PHE A 20 25.71 -32.91 27.78
CA PHE A 20 25.10 -33.51 26.59
C PHE A 20 23.57 -33.36 26.60
N LEU A 21 22.91 -33.67 27.72
CA LEU A 21 21.46 -33.50 27.86
C LEU A 21 21.02 -32.04 27.66
N ASN A 22 21.71 -31.07 28.25
CA ASN A 22 21.42 -29.65 28.03
C ASN A 22 21.65 -29.22 26.57
N ARG A 23 22.67 -29.77 25.88
CA ARG A 23 22.91 -29.49 24.46
C ARG A 23 21.81 -30.08 23.56
N VAL A 24 21.33 -31.28 23.85
CA VAL A 24 20.19 -31.88 23.13
C VAL A 24 18.90 -31.09 23.41
N ALA A 25 18.65 -30.67 24.65
CA ALA A 25 17.50 -29.83 25.00
C ALA A 25 17.52 -28.48 24.26
N ILE A 26 18.67 -27.79 24.22
CA ILE A 26 18.82 -26.52 23.49
C ILE A 26 18.60 -26.73 21.98
N ALA A 27 19.18 -27.78 21.39
CA ALA A 27 19.01 -28.08 19.96
C ALA A 27 17.56 -28.43 19.58
N ALA A 28 16.85 -29.17 20.45
CA ALA A 28 15.43 -29.45 20.27
C ALA A 28 14.55 -28.19 20.42
N MET A 29 14.90 -27.30 21.35
CA MET A 29 14.16 -26.06 21.62
C MET A 29 14.31 -25.01 20.50
N THR A 30 15.37 -25.07 19.70
CA THR A 30 15.52 -24.25 18.47
C THR A 30 14.79 -24.79 17.24
N LEU A 31 14.32 -26.04 17.25
CA LEU A 31 13.81 -26.72 16.07
C LEU A 31 12.39 -26.33 15.57
N PRO A 32 11.44 -25.78 16.37
CA PRO A 32 10.07 -25.52 15.88
C PRO A 32 9.91 -24.18 15.13
N LEU A 33 10.98 -23.41 14.89
CA LEU A 33 10.90 -22.10 14.24
C LEU A 33 10.91 -22.14 12.70
N THR A 34 11.09 -23.31 12.08
CA THR A 34 11.09 -23.48 10.62
C THR A 34 9.78 -24.06 10.09
N PHE A 35 8.63 -23.51 10.50
CA PHE A 35 7.39 -23.73 9.77
C PHE A 35 7.45 -22.96 8.43
N PRO A 36 7.32 -23.64 7.28
CA PRO A 36 7.20 -22.93 6.01
C PRO A 36 5.87 -22.17 6.00
N ALA A 37 5.94 -20.86 5.85
CA ALA A 37 4.75 -20.04 5.60
C ALA A 37 4.23 -20.37 4.19
N PHE A 38 3.21 -21.22 4.11
CA PHE A 38 2.50 -21.48 2.86
C PHE A 38 1.76 -20.21 2.44
N ALA A 39 2.31 -19.49 1.45
CA ALA A 39 1.59 -18.43 0.78
C ALA A 39 0.34 -18.98 0.08
N GLU A 40 -0.74 -18.20 0.03
CA GLU A 40 -1.95 -18.61 -0.66
C GLU A 40 -1.69 -18.84 -2.16
N THR A 41 -2.38 -19.82 -2.74
CA THR A 41 -2.24 -20.16 -4.16
C THR A 41 -2.68 -18.97 -5.03
N VAL A 42 -1.71 -18.29 -5.64
CA VAL A 42 -1.92 -17.22 -6.62
C VAL A 42 -1.88 -17.79 -8.03
N ASN A 43 -2.84 -17.38 -8.87
CA ASN A 43 -2.80 -17.66 -10.30
C ASN A 43 -1.83 -16.66 -10.99
N GLN A 44 -0.76 -17.17 -11.61
CA GLN A 44 0.19 -16.35 -12.39
C GLN A 44 -0.02 -16.45 -13.92
N THR A 45 -1.13 -17.06 -14.35
CA THR A 45 -1.45 -17.29 -15.76
C THR A 45 -2.68 -16.49 -16.20
N LEU A 46 -2.65 -15.95 -17.42
CA LEU A 46 -3.81 -15.29 -18.00
C LEU A 46 -4.92 -16.32 -18.30
N PRO A 47 -6.21 -15.97 -18.12
CA PRO A 47 -7.32 -16.83 -18.52
C PRO A 47 -7.21 -17.22 -20.00
N PRO A 48 -7.52 -18.47 -20.40
CA PRO A 48 -7.23 -18.97 -21.75
C PRO A 48 -7.77 -18.11 -22.89
N ARG A 49 -8.98 -17.52 -22.72
CA ARG A 49 -9.58 -16.59 -23.69
C ARG A 49 -8.74 -15.32 -23.89
N VAL A 50 -8.14 -14.78 -22.84
CA VAL A 50 -7.28 -13.58 -22.90
C VAL A 50 -5.96 -13.93 -23.57
N ALA A 51 -5.31 -15.03 -23.18
CA ALA A 51 -4.07 -15.50 -23.81
C ALA A 51 -4.26 -15.78 -25.32
N GLN A 52 -5.40 -16.39 -25.70
CA GLN A 52 -5.75 -16.62 -27.10
C GLN A 52 -5.99 -15.30 -27.86
N ALA A 53 -6.67 -14.32 -27.24
CA ALA A 53 -6.92 -13.01 -27.84
C ALA A 53 -5.63 -12.21 -28.07
N LEU A 54 -4.68 -12.20 -27.10
CA LEU A 54 -3.36 -11.57 -27.29
C LEU A 54 -2.62 -12.20 -28.46
N LYS A 55 -2.53 -13.54 -28.51
CA LYS A 55 -1.87 -14.28 -29.59
C LYS A 55 -2.52 -14.02 -30.96
N ALA A 56 -3.85 -13.95 -31.03
CA ALA A 56 -4.57 -13.64 -32.27
C ALA A 56 -4.27 -12.21 -32.79
N ASN A 57 -4.07 -11.25 -31.88
CA ASN A 57 -3.73 -9.86 -32.21
C ASN A 57 -2.21 -9.60 -32.30
N LYS A 58 -1.38 -10.65 -32.22
CA LYS A 58 0.11 -10.57 -32.23
C LYS A 58 0.70 -9.73 -31.08
N ILE A 59 0.01 -9.65 -29.95
CA ILE A 59 0.47 -8.95 -28.75
C ILE A 59 1.26 -9.95 -27.88
N GLU A 60 2.45 -9.55 -27.43
CA GLU A 60 3.28 -10.36 -26.53
C GLU A 60 2.68 -10.46 -25.12
N SER A 61 2.84 -11.61 -24.45
CA SER A 61 2.28 -11.88 -23.11
C SER A 61 2.92 -11.06 -21.98
N ASN A 62 4.05 -10.38 -22.24
CA ASN A 62 4.72 -9.44 -21.34
C ASN A 62 4.11 -8.01 -21.41
N ALA A 63 3.42 -7.66 -22.49
CA ALA A 63 2.90 -6.32 -22.77
C ALA A 63 1.58 -6.02 -22.05
N LEU A 64 1.02 -7.01 -21.35
CA LEU A 64 -0.18 -6.89 -20.53
C LEU A 64 0.15 -7.18 -19.06
N SER A 65 -0.16 -6.22 -18.18
CA SER A 65 -0.14 -6.42 -16.73
C SER A 65 -1.57 -6.43 -16.19
N VAL A 66 -1.90 -7.44 -15.38
CA VAL A 66 -3.27 -7.69 -14.89
C VAL A 66 -3.23 -8.14 -13.43
N VAL A 67 -4.11 -7.52 -12.63
CA VAL A 67 -4.50 -8.00 -11.31
C VAL A 67 -6.01 -8.25 -11.33
N MET A 68 -6.44 -9.43 -10.90
CA MET A 68 -7.86 -9.75 -10.72
C MET A 68 -8.08 -10.28 -9.30
N LEU A 69 -8.83 -9.51 -8.52
CA LEU A 69 -9.22 -9.83 -7.16
C LEU A 69 -10.70 -10.26 -7.15
N PRO A 70 -11.04 -11.45 -6.62
CA PRO A 70 -12.42 -11.87 -6.49
C PRO A 70 -13.09 -11.13 -5.32
N LEU A 71 -14.24 -10.50 -5.59
CA LEU A 71 -14.93 -9.67 -4.59
C LEU A 71 -15.85 -10.46 -3.65
N ASN A 72 -16.48 -11.53 -4.17
CA ASN A 72 -17.58 -12.24 -3.52
C ASN A 72 -17.36 -13.77 -3.43
N SER A 73 -16.15 -14.27 -3.67
CA SER A 73 -15.88 -15.71 -3.77
C SER A 73 -14.49 -16.09 -3.29
N SER A 74 -14.38 -17.29 -2.69
CA SER A 74 -13.12 -17.90 -2.21
C SER A 74 -12.21 -18.40 -3.35
N ALA A 75 -12.18 -17.70 -4.48
CA ALA A 75 -11.31 -18.02 -5.59
C ALA A 75 -9.89 -17.47 -5.36
N SER A 76 -8.89 -18.13 -5.91
CA SER A 76 -7.51 -17.61 -5.92
C SER A 76 -7.41 -16.33 -6.75
N PRO A 77 -6.84 -15.23 -6.22
CA PRO A 77 -6.57 -14.03 -6.99
C PRO A 77 -5.54 -14.31 -8.11
N THR A 78 -5.59 -13.49 -9.16
CA THR A 78 -4.71 -13.63 -10.33
C THR A 78 -3.81 -12.41 -10.47
N PHE A 79 -2.50 -12.62 -10.57
CA PHE A 79 -1.49 -11.58 -10.71
C PHE A 79 -0.55 -11.94 -11.88
N VAL A 80 -0.57 -11.14 -12.93
CA VAL A 80 0.27 -11.33 -14.14
C VAL A 80 1.02 -10.03 -14.40
N ASN A 81 2.35 -10.09 -14.39
CA ASN A 81 3.25 -8.93 -14.55
C ASN A 81 2.92 -7.77 -13.58
N ALA A 82 2.34 -8.06 -12.41
CA ALA A 82 1.72 -7.05 -11.53
C ALA A 82 2.70 -5.98 -11.00
N ASP A 83 3.95 -6.38 -10.74
CA ASP A 83 5.02 -5.50 -10.24
C ASP A 83 5.77 -4.75 -11.37
N VAL A 84 5.39 -4.97 -12.63
CA VAL A 84 5.99 -4.27 -13.78
C VAL A 84 5.42 -2.86 -13.86
N SER A 85 6.32 -1.87 -13.85
CA SER A 85 5.93 -0.46 -14.01
C SER A 85 5.38 -0.21 -15.43
N VAL A 86 4.11 0.19 -15.51
CA VAL A 86 3.39 0.52 -16.75
C VAL A 86 2.89 1.97 -16.73
N ASN A 87 2.57 2.53 -17.90
CA ASN A 87 1.91 3.83 -17.97
C ASN A 87 0.41 3.68 -17.62
N PRO A 88 -0.10 4.26 -16.50
CA PRO A 88 -1.51 4.15 -16.13
C PRO A 88 -2.44 5.00 -17.01
N ALA A 89 -1.90 6.00 -17.71
CA ALA A 89 -2.67 7.02 -18.42
C ALA A 89 -3.82 7.58 -17.54
N SER A 90 -5.08 7.41 -17.95
CA SER A 90 -6.22 7.90 -17.17
C SER A 90 -6.61 7.04 -15.96
N THR A 91 -6.09 5.82 -15.77
CA THR A 91 -6.39 5.04 -14.55
C THR A 91 -5.74 5.66 -13.30
N MET A 92 -4.71 6.50 -13.47
CA MET A 92 -4.12 7.34 -12.43
C MET A 92 -5.16 8.21 -11.70
N LYS A 93 -6.29 8.52 -12.36
CA LYS A 93 -7.41 9.24 -11.74
C LYS A 93 -7.95 8.54 -10.49
N LEU A 94 -7.88 7.21 -10.41
CA LEU A 94 -8.28 6.45 -9.22
C LEU A 94 -7.44 6.84 -8.00
N VAL A 95 -6.11 6.92 -8.16
CA VAL A 95 -5.18 7.30 -7.09
C VAL A 95 -5.43 8.75 -6.64
N THR A 96 -5.60 9.68 -7.60
CA THR A 96 -5.85 11.09 -7.28
C THR A 96 -7.24 11.32 -6.67
N THR A 97 -8.26 10.56 -7.09
CA THR A 97 -9.61 10.63 -6.50
C THR A 97 -9.63 10.05 -5.09
N TYR A 98 -8.94 8.94 -4.84
CA TYR A 98 -8.78 8.40 -3.49
C TYR A 98 -8.09 9.43 -2.56
N ALA A 99 -6.94 9.96 -2.97
CA ALA A 99 -6.24 10.99 -2.20
C ALA A 99 -7.10 12.25 -1.96
N ALA A 100 -7.90 12.68 -2.93
CA ALA A 100 -8.82 13.80 -2.76
C ALA A 100 -9.94 13.49 -1.75
N LEU A 101 -10.51 12.28 -1.77
CA LEU A 101 -11.57 11.87 -0.83
C LEU A 101 -11.04 11.77 0.61
N GLU A 102 -9.84 11.23 0.82
CA GLU A 102 -9.19 11.13 2.13
C GLU A 102 -8.79 12.52 2.68
N LEU A 103 -8.19 13.38 1.86
CA LEU A 103 -7.64 14.66 2.31
C LEU A 103 -8.67 15.80 2.40
N LEU A 104 -9.70 15.80 1.56
CA LEU A 104 -10.70 16.87 1.48
C LEU A 104 -12.06 16.46 2.08
N GLY A 105 -12.35 15.16 2.15
CA GLY A 105 -13.64 14.59 2.49
C GLY A 105 -14.63 14.57 1.32
N PRO A 106 -15.60 13.63 1.29
CA PRO A 106 -16.58 13.52 0.20
C PRO A 106 -17.53 14.73 0.10
N ASN A 107 -17.65 15.51 1.18
CA ASN A 107 -18.53 16.69 1.27
C ASN A 107 -17.77 18.01 1.08
N HIS A 108 -16.55 17.98 0.52
CA HIS A 108 -15.75 19.19 0.32
C HIS A 108 -16.46 20.21 -0.58
N GLN A 109 -16.43 21.49 -0.16
CA GLN A 109 -16.91 22.60 -0.97
C GLN A 109 -15.82 23.66 -1.11
N TRP A 110 -15.39 23.88 -2.35
CA TRP A 110 -14.46 24.94 -2.74
C TRP A 110 -15.08 26.32 -2.47
N LYS A 111 -14.30 27.23 -1.89
CA LYS A 111 -14.77 28.58 -1.49
C LYS A 111 -14.10 29.68 -2.32
N THR A 112 -14.85 30.26 -3.24
CA THR A 112 -14.46 31.47 -3.97
C THR A 112 -15.10 32.68 -3.29
N GLU A 113 -14.30 33.71 -3.01
CA GLU A 113 -14.69 34.86 -2.18
C GLU A 113 -14.41 36.19 -2.91
N PHE A 114 -15.26 37.19 -2.72
CA PHE A 114 -14.94 38.58 -3.07
C PHE A 114 -14.39 39.33 -1.84
N HIS A 115 -13.39 40.17 -2.07
CA HIS A 115 -12.73 41.00 -1.05
C HIS A 115 -12.58 42.43 -1.58
N ALA A 116 -12.61 43.44 -0.71
CA ALA A 116 -12.45 44.85 -1.07
C ALA A 116 -11.57 45.58 -0.06
N ASP A 117 -10.84 46.61 -0.50
CA ASP A 117 -9.91 47.40 0.32
C ASP A 117 -10.37 48.84 0.63
N GLY A 118 -11.51 49.27 0.05
CA GLY A 118 -12.10 50.59 0.23
C GLY A 118 -13.56 50.57 0.73
N PRO A 119 -14.09 51.71 1.20
CA PRO A 119 -15.48 51.81 1.64
C PRO A 119 -16.45 51.82 0.45
N ILE A 120 -17.70 51.40 0.69
CA ILE A 120 -18.80 51.59 -0.26
C ILE A 120 -19.58 52.85 0.15
N GLU A 121 -19.56 53.87 -0.71
CA GLU A 121 -20.22 55.16 -0.48
C GLU A 121 -21.23 55.41 -1.61
N ASN A 122 -22.49 55.68 -1.24
CA ASN A 122 -23.60 55.93 -2.20
C ASN A 122 -23.77 54.84 -3.29
N GLY A 123 -23.37 53.59 -2.99
CA GLY A 123 -23.40 52.46 -3.92
C GLY A 123 -22.12 52.27 -4.77
N THR A 124 -21.15 53.18 -4.67
CA THR A 124 -19.84 53.07 -5.34
C THR A 124 -18.79 52.55 -4.40
N LEU A 125 -17.99 51.56 -4.82
CA LEU A 125 -16.80 51.13 -4.09
C LEU A 125 -15.64 52.10 -4.34
N ASN A 126 -15.20 52.82 -3.31
CA ASN A 126 -14.03 53.70 -3.35
C ASN A 126 -12.73 52.92 -3.11
N GLY A 127 -12.47 51.90 -3.93
CA GLY A 127 -11.34 50.98 -3.80
C GLY A 127 -11.33 49.90 -4.88
N ASN A 128 -10.49 48.89 -4.67
CA ASN A 128 -10.37 47.71 -5.53
C ASN A 128 -11.33 46.60 -5.10
N LEU A 129 -11.87 45.85 -6.07
CA LEU A 129 -12.57 44.60 -5.84
C LEU A 129 -11.70 43.42 -6.30
N TYR A 130 -11.48 42.46 -5.41
CA TYR A 130 -10.64 41.28 -5.63
C TYR A 130 -11.48 40.01 -5.64
N LEU A 131 -11.21 39.12 -6.61
CA LEU A 131 -11.76 37.77 -6.64
C LEU A 131 -10.70 36.77 -6.14
N LYS A 132 -10.91 36.22 -4.94
CA LYS A 132 -10.09 35.17 -4.34
C LYS A 132 -10.64 33.81 -4.75
N GLY A 133 -10.09 33.24 -5.81
CA GLY A 133 -10.48 31.93 -6.33
C GLY A 133 -10.16 30.79 -5.37
N GLY A 134 -11.14 29.96 -5.05
CA GLY A 134 -10.99 28.85 -4.10
C GLY A 134 -10.38 27.57 -4.65
N GLY A 135 -10.12 27.50 -5.97
CA GLY A 135 -9.75 26.26 -6.67
C GLY A 135 -10.93 25.45 -7.21
N ASP A 136 -12.16 25.99 -7.19
CA ASP A 136 -13.36 25.30 -7.68
C ASP A 136 -13.24 24.92 -9.18
N PRO A 137 -13.17 23.62 -9.53
CA PRO A 137 -13.09 23.17 -10.92
C PRO A 137 -14.41 23.35 -11.69
N LYS A 138 -15.47 23.85 -11.03
CA LYS A 138 -16.76 24.23 -11.64
C LYS A 138 -17.01 25.74 -11.62
N LEU A 139 -15.99 26.57 -11.41
CA LEU A 139 -16.10 28.02 -11.58
C LEU A 139 -16.14 28.36 -13.09
N ASN A 140 -17.36 28.52 -13.61
CA ASN A 140 -17.66 28.97 -14.98
C ASN A 140 -18.33 30.35 -14.97
N MET A 141 -18.60 30.91 -16.15
CA MET A 141 -19.24 32.23 -16.28
C MET A 141 -20.63 32.27 -15.65
N GLU A 142 -21.40 31.19 -15.77
CA GLU A 142 -22.73 31.04 -15.19
C GLU A 142 -22.69 31.10 -13.66
N LYS A 143 -21.75 30.37 -13.03
CA LYS A 143 -21.58 30.39 -11.57
C LYS A 143 -20.99 31.71 -11.07
N LEU A 144 -20.10 32.36 -11.84
CA LEU A 144 -19.63 33.71 -11.56
C LEU A 144 -20.80 34.72 -11.62
N TRP A 145 -21.73 34.57 -12.56
CA TRP A 145 -22.90 35.45 -12.67
C TRP A 145 -23.87 35.30 -11.49
N LEU A 146 -24.04 34.09 -10.96
CA LEU A 146 -24.79 33.85 -9.72
C LEU A 146 -24.12 34.54 -8.52
N LEU A 147 -22.79 34.42 -8.37
CA LEU A 147 -22.01 35.09 -7.31
C LEU A 147 -21.98 36.63 -7.40
N LEU A 148 -22.54 37.23 -8.46
CA LEU A 148 -22.70 38.67 -8.64
C LEU A 148 -24.16 39.14 -8.46
N ARG A 149 -25.08 38.22 -8.13
CA ARG A 149 -26.51 38.48 -7.97
C ARG A 149 -26.99 38.37 -6.51
N ASP A 150 -26.35 37.50 -5.74
CA ASP A 150 -26.65 37.20 -4.33
C ASP A 150 -25.91 38.14 -3.36
#